data_AF-I3EDF5-F1
#
_entry.id   AF-I3EDF5-F1
#
_cell.length_a   1.000
_cell.length_b   1.000
_cell.length_c   1.000
_cell.angle_alpha   90.00
_cell.angle_beta   90.00
_cell.angle_gamma   90.00
#
_symmetry.space_group_name_H-M   'P 1'
#
loop_
_entity.id
_entity.type
_entity.pdbx_description
1 polymer ?
#
loop_
_entity_poly.entity_id
_entity_poly.type
_entity_poly.pdbx_seq_one_letter_code
_entity_poly.pdbx_strand_id
1 'polypeptide(L)'
;MADKKEEVIPNEVLQNTLNKLQIADAPSNNQILYIIKRANLSSTVVLAAVSLLFTAREKLSAYIQKIRSTPESKKHRALALERATTLFNNTYILFSVCLVISSKYLIDRSYINRTWANILMINRQMLNSYEMCLLEALDYQVILTKVKLDSLLKKAEEPGLAKKEKRENRFVRNVKRIITCLFKNVG
;
A
#
# COMPACT_ATOMS: atom_id res chain seq x y z
N MET A 1 17.48 41.13 29.10
CA MET A 1 16.47 40.11 28.76
C MET A 1 16.40 40.04 27.25
N ALA A 2 16.96 38.99 26.66
CA ALA A 2 16.88 38.73 25.23
C ALA A 2 16.49 37.26 25.05
N ASP A 3 15.29 37.04 24.51
CA ASP A 3 14.75 35.74 24.15
C ASP A 3 15.69 35.04 23.17
N LYS A 4 16.30 33.93 23.61
CA LYS A 4 16.86 32.95 22.70
C LYS A 4 15.69 32.22 22.05
N LYS A 5 15.36 32.60 20.82
CA LYS A 5 14.59 31.74 19.92
C LYS A 5 15.40 30.46 19.73
N GLU A 6 14.99 29.39 20.39
CA GLU A 6 15.40 28.04 20.03
C GLU A 6 14.93 27.81 18.58
N GLU A 7 15.88 27.89 17.65
CA GLU A 7 15.66 27.39 16.30
C GLU A 7 15.34 25.91 16.42
N VAL A 8 14.08 25.58 16.13
CA VAL A 8 13.59 24.22 15.96
C VAL A 8 14.41 23.63 14.82
N ILE A 9 15.47 22.87 15.13
CA ILE A 9 16.24 22.08 14.18
C ILE A 9 15.27 21.02 13.64
N PRO A 10 14.71 21.17 12.42
CA PRO A 10 13.83 20.18 11.88
C PRO A 10 14.72 19.05 11.39
N ASN A 11 14.92 18.10 12.28
CA ASN A 11 14.97 16.69 11.93
C ASN A 11 16.26 16.21 11.23
N GLU A 12 17.43 16.57 11.75
CA GLU A 12 18.68 15.83 11.45
C GLU A 12 18.54 14.34 11.77
N VAL A 13 17.78 13.98 12.80
CA VAL A 13 17.48 12.56 13.12
C VAL A 13 16.66 11.93 12.00
N LEU A 14 15.64 12.62 11.46
CA LEU A 14 14.85 12.10 10.36
C LEU A 14 15.65 12.09 9.06
N GLN A 15 16.51 13.08 8.81
CA GLN A 15 17.40 13.04 7.64
C GLN A 15 18.49 11.98 7.75
N ASN A 16 19.06 11.76 8.93
CA ASN A 16 20.00 10.67 9.17
C ASN A 16 19.31 9.31 9.12
N THR A 17 18.06 9.23 9.55
CA THR A 17 17.23 8.04 9.40
C THR A 17 16.88 7.82 7.93
N LEU A 18 16.54 8.86 7.16
CA LEU A 18 16.26 8.80 5.73
C LEU A 18 17.50 8.48 4.89
N ASN A 19 18.68 8.97 5.26
CA ASN A 19 19.95 8.65 4.60
C ASN A 19 20.40 7.22 4.92
N LYS A 20 20.19 6.73 6.15
CA LYS A 20 20.36 5.30 6.49
C LYS A 20 19.30 4.41 5.82
N LEU A 21 18.16 5.00 5.46
CA LEU A 21 17.07 4.39 4.72
C LEU A 21 17.04 4.88 3.26
N GLN A 22 18.19 5.06 2.61
CA GLN A 22 18.26 5.07 1.14
C GLN A 22 17.80 3.69 0.62
N ILE A 23 16.49 3.48 0.72
CA ILE A 23 15.69 2.35 0.31
C ILE A 23 15.34 2.56 -1.18
N ALA A 24 16.29 3.01 -1.98
CA ALA A 24 16.16 2.93 -3.43
C ALA A 24 16.39 1.46 -3.87
N ASP A 25 17.24 0.74 -3.14
CA ASP A 25 17.70 -0.62 -3.49
C ASP A 25 17.17 -1.72 -2.56
N ALA A 26 16.32 -1.38 -1.57
CA ALA A 26 15.77 -2.41 -0.68
C ALA A 26 14.65 -3.19 -1.39
N PRO A 27 14.58 -4.53 -1.24
CA PRO A 27 13.49 -5.33 -1.80
C PRO A 27 12.13 -4.75 -1.39
N SER A 28 11.15 -4.75 -2.31
CA SER A 28 9.81 -4.17 -2.10
C SER A 28 9.13 -4.66 -0.81
N ASN A 29 9.49 -5.85 -0.34
CA ASN A 29 9.03 -6.42 0.93
C ASN A 29 9.44 -5.59 2.16
N ASN A 30 10.68 -5.12 2.19
CA ASN A 30 11.22 -4.34 3.30
C ASN A 30 10.61 -2.94 3.33
N GLN A 31 10.35 -2.36 2.16
CA GLN A 31 9.63 -1.09 2.01
C GLN A 31 8.22 -1.17 2.59
N ILE A 32 7.46 -2.20 2.21
CA ILE A 32 6.09 -2.39 2.70
C ILE A 32 6.07 -2.60 4.22
N LEU A 33 6.99 -3.41 4.77
CA LEU A 33 7.10 -3.59 6.23
C LEU A 33 7.41 -2.28 6.93
N TYR A 34 8.28 -1.45 6.35
CA TYR A 34 8.58 -0.12 6.86
C TYR A 34 7.34 0.78 6.83
N ILE A 35 6.59 0.80 5.73
CA ILE A 35 5.35 1.57 5.58
C ILE A 35 4.33 1.17 6.66
N ILE A 36 4.09 -0.14 6.83
CA ILE A 36 3.16 -0.68 7.83
C ILE A 36 3.54 -0.22 9.24
N LYS A 37 4.83 -0.29 9.60
CA LYS A 37 5.34 0.15 10.90
C LYS A 37 5.23 1.67 11.07
N ARG A 38 5.65 2.44 10.06
CA ARG A 38 5.68 3.91 10.10
C ARG A 38 4.28 4.51 10.17
N ALA A 39 3.32 3.91 9.46
CA ALA A 39 1.91 4.31 9.51
C ALA A 39 1.15 3.70 10.69
N ASN A 40 1.81 2.91 11.54
CA ASN A 40 1.23 2.23 12.69
C ASN A 40 -0.06 1.44 12.34
N LEU A 41 -0.04 0.71 11.22
CA LEU A 41 -1.23 0.01 10.75
C LEU A 41 -1.49 -1.26 11.56
N SER A 42 -2.76 -1.46 11.91
CA SER A 42 -3.21 -2.67 12.59
C SER A 42 -3.26 -3.86 11.64
N SER A 43 -3.29 -5.06 12.22
CA SER A 43 -3.42 -6.30 11.46
C SER A 43 -4.64 -6.35 10.57
N THR A 44 -5.76 -5.82 11.06
CA THR A 44 -7.02 -5.74 10.32
C THR A 44 -6.86 -4.91 9.06
N VAL A 45 -6.18 -3.76 9.13
CA VAL A 45 -5.95 -2.88 7.98
C VAL A 45 -5.04 -3.53 6.95
N VAL A 46 -3.98 -4.22 7.40
CA VAL A 46 -3.07 -4.93 6.49
C VAL A 46 -3.76 -6.09 5.78
N LEU A 47 -4.53 -6.90 6.51
CA LEU A 47 -5.29 -8.00 5.92
C LEU A 47 -6.39 -7.51 4.97
N ALA A 48 -7.03 -6.40 5.31
CA ALA A 48 -7.95 -5.70 4.42
C ALA A 48 -7.27 -5.28 3.11
N ALA A 49 -6.09 -4.68 3.19
CA ALA A 49 -5.32 -4.30 2.00
C ALA A 49 -4.92 -5.53 1.16
N VAL A 50 -4.62 -6.67 1.79
CA VAL A 50 -4.33 -7.93 1.09
C VAL A 50 -5.56 -8.45 0.37
N SER A 51 -6.73 -8.46 1.03
CA SER A 51 -7.99 -8.82 0.38
C SER A 51 -8.29 -7.91 -0.81
N LEU A 52 -8.11 -6.60 -0.62
CA LEU A 52 -8.36 -5.60 -1.63
C LEU A 52 -7.41 -5.76 -2.82
N LEU A 53 -6.15 -6.10 -2.60
CA LEU A 53 -5.16 -6.38 -3.65
C LEU A 53 -5.63 -7.49 -4.61
N PHE A 54 -6.17 -8.59 -4.09
CA PHE A 54 -6.67 -9.68 -4.93
C PHE A 54 -7.85 -9.22 -5.78
N THR A 55 -8.82 -8.52 -5.17
CA THR A 55 -9.97 -7.96 -5.90
C THR A 55 -9.53 -6.92 -6.93
N ALA A 56 -8.56 -6.08 -6.57
CA ALA A 56 -8.00 -5.04 -7.42
C ALA A 56 -7.33 -5.62 -8.68
N ARG A 57 -6.57 -6.72 -8.56
CA ARG A 57 -5.92 -7.36 -9.72
C ARG A 57 -6.94 -7.84 -10.76
N GLU A 58 -8.01 -8.47 -10.30
CA GLU A 58 -9.09 -8.94 -11.18
C GLU A 58 -9.82 -7.76 -11.85
N LYS A 59 -10.19 -6.75 -11.05
CA LYS A 59 -10.97 -5.59 -11.52
C LYS A 59 -10.16 -4.64 -12.41
N LEU A 60 -8.87 -4.43 -12.14
CA LEU A 60 -7.99 -3.59 -12.96
C LEU A 60 -7.83 -4.14 -14.38
N SER A 61 -7.75 -5.46 -14.55
CA SER A 61 -7.67 -6.07 -15.87
C SER A 61 -8.91 -5.72 -16.71
N ALA A 62 -10.12 -5.89 -16.14
CA ALA A 62 -11.36 -5.52 -16.79
C ALA A 62 -11.46 -4.01 -17.04
N TYR A 63 -11.01 -3.19 -16.09
CA TYR A 63 -11.01 -1.73 -16.20
C TYR A 63 -10.11 -1.23 -17.34
N ILE A 64 -8.92 -1.81 -17.50
CA ILE A 64 -8.02 -1.51 -18.62
C ILE A 64 -8.69 -1.77 -19.97
N GLN A 65 -9.42 -2.89 -20.11
CA GLN A 65 -10.16 -3.18 -21.35
C GLN A 65 -11.30 -2.19 -21.57
N LYS A 66 -12.03 -1.82 -20.52
CA LYS A 66 -13.09 -0.81 -20.58
C LYS A 66 -12.55 0.54 -21.07
N ILE A 67 -11.45 1.04 -20.51
CA ILE A 67 -10.82 2.30 -20.93
C ILE A 67 -10.45 2.27 -22.42
N ARG A 68 -9.93 1.14 -22.92
CA ARG A 68 -9.58 0.98 -24.35
C ARG A 68 -10.79 1.12 -25.26
N SER A 69 -11.94 0.60 -24.84
CA SER A 69 -13.20 0.65 -25.59
C SER A 69 -13.99 1.95 -25.47
N THR A 70 -13.67 2.82 -24.49
CA THR A 70 -14.47 4.02 -24.22
C THR A 70 -14.12 5.16 -25.18
N PRO A 71 -15.12 5.84 -25.78
CA PRO A 71 -14.91 7.00 -26.64
C PRO A 71 -14.63 8.27 -25.82
N GLU A 72 -13.43 8.35 -25.24
CA GLU A 72 -12.93 9.56 -24.56
C GLU A 72 -11.89 10.30 -25.41
N SER A 73 -11.59 11.54 -25.02
CA SER A 73 -10.50 12.31 -25.65
C SER A 73 -9.20 11.51 -25.61
N LYS A 74 -8.44 11.52 -26.72
CA LYS A 74 -7.23 10.70 -26.89
C LYS A 74 -6.21 10.92 -25.75
N LYS A 75 -6.12 12.14 -25.23
CA LYS A 75 -5.20 12.52 -24.14
C LYS A 75 -5.67 11.99 -22.78
N HIS A 76 -6.95 12.15 -22.43
CA HIS A 76 -7.48 11.67 -21.15
C HIS A 76 -7.42 10.14 -21.06
N ARG A 77 -7.79 9.46 -22.15
CA ARG A 77 -7.71 8.01 -22.25
C ARG A 77 -6.29 7.48 -22.08
N ALA A 78 -5.30 8.14 -22.71
CA ALA A 78 -3.90 7.74 -22.59
C ALA A 78 -3.41 7.82 -21.13
N LEU A 79 -3.72 8.91 -20.43
CA LEU A 79 -3.35 9.09 -19.02
C LEU A 79 -4.07 8.11 -18.08
N ALA A 80 -5.35 7.83 -18.31
CA ALA A 80 -6.09 6.81 -17.54
C ALA A 80 -5.50 5.42 -17.75
N LEU A 81 -5.20 5.05 -19.00
CA LEU A 81 -4.63 3.77 -19.36
C LEU A 81 -3.21 3.59 -18.79
N GLU A 82 -2.38 4.62 -18.84
CA GLU A 82 -1.04 4.59 -18.24
C GLU A 82 -1.11 4.32 -16.74
N ARG A 83 -1.96 5.06 -16.02
CA ARG A 83 -2.14 4.89 -14.56
C ARG A 83 -2.64 3.49 -14.19
N ALA A 84 -3.66 3.01 -14.89
CA ALA A 84 -4.22 1.68 -14.66
C ALA A 84 -3.20 0.57 -14.97
N THR A 85 -2.42 0.73 -16.04
CA THR A 85 -1.37 -0.23 -16.43
C THR A 85 -0.21 -0.25 -15.42
N THR A 86 0.23 0.92 -14.94
CA THR A 86 1.24 1.01 -13.88
C THR A 86 0.77 0.33 -12.60
N LEU A 87 -0.49 0.57 -12.19
CA LEU A 87 -1.07 -0.12 -11.04
C LEU A 87 -1.12 -1.64 -11.25
N PHE A 88 -1.53 -2.11 -12.42
CA PHE A 88 -1.63 -3.53 -12.70
C PHE A 88 -0.27 -4.24 -12.68
N ASN A 89 0.77 -3.62 -13.26
CA ASN A 89 2.10 -4.21 -13.39
C ASN A 89 2.96 -4.04 -12.14
N ASN A 90 2.77 -2.97 -11.37
CA ASN A 90 3.57 -2.69 -10.19
C ASN A 90 2.85 -3.11 -8.91
N THR A 91 3.10 -4.35 -8.47
CA THR A 91 2.51 -4.90 -7.24
C THR A 91 2.83 -4.06 -6.00
N TYR A 92 4.00 -3.42 -5.94
CA TYR A 92 4.37 -2.56 -4.81
C TYR A 92 3.49 -1.31 -4.74
N ILE A 93 3.32 -0.60 -5.86
CA ILE A 93 2.45 0.58 -5.93
C ILE A 93 1.01 0.17 -5.65
N LEU A 94 0.53 -0.91 -6.28
CA LEU A 94 -0.83 -1.39 -6.09
C LEU A 94 -1.13 -1.72 -4.62
N PHE A 95 -0.24 -2.47 -3.97
CA PHE A 95 -0.41 -2.83 -2.57
C PHE A 95 -0.32 -1.59 -1.65
N SER A 96 0.58 -0.65 -1.95
CA SER A 96 0.68 0.62 -1.21
C SER A 96 -0.62 1.42 -1.28
N VAL A 97 -1.25 1.50 -2.46
CA VAL A 97 -2.55 2.18 -2.62
C VAL A 97 -3.67 1.41 -1.91
N CYS A 98 -3.64 0.06 -1.93
CA CYS A 98 -4.57 -0.75 -1.15
C CYS A 98 -4.45 -0.49 0.37
N LEU A 99 -3.23 -0.27 0.89
CA LEU A 99 -3.00 0.11 2.29
C LEU A 99 -3.60 1.48 2.61
N VAL A 100 -3.43 2.47 1.72
CA VAL A 100 -4.00 3.81 1.87
C VAL A 100 -5.53 3.73 1.93
N ILE A 101 -6.16 3.08 0.94
CA ILE A 101 -7.62 2.95 0.86
C ILE A 101 -8.16 2.21 2.08
N SER A 102 -7.57 1.06 2.42
CA SER A 102 -8.02 0.26 3.57
C SER A 102 -7.88 1.01 4.89
N SER A 103 -6.80 1.78 5.04
CA SER A 103 -6.61 2.63 6.22
C SER A 103 -7.65 3.73 6.31
N LYS A 104 -8.00 4.38 5.20
CA LYS A 104 -9.03 5.43 5.17
C LYS A 104 -10.43 4.89 5.43
N TYR A 105 -10.71 3.69 4.94
CA TYR A 105 -11.99 3.05 5.09
C TYR A 105 -12.23 2.53 6.52
N LEU A 106 -11.20 1.97 7.16
CA LEU A 106 -11.34 1.27 8.46
C LEU A 106 -10.95 2.09 9.68
N ILE A 107 -10.23 3.21 9.52
CA ILE A 107 -9.74 4.02 10.64
C ILE A 107 -10.46 5.37 10.63
N ASP A 108 -11.20 5.67 11.70
CA ASP A 108 -11.92 6.93 11.87
C ASP A 108 -11.04 8.17 11.70
N ARG A 109 -9.79 8.09 12.21
CA ARG A 109 -8.76 9.12 12.09
C ARG A 109 -7.62 8.65 11.21
N SER A 110 -7.89 8.51 9.92
CA SER A 110 -6.88 8.14 8.93
C SER A 110 -6.01 9.33 8.50
N TYR A 111 -4.80 9.03 8.02
CA TYR A 111 -3.90 10.05 7.47
C TYR A 111 -4.45 10.63 6.16
N ILE A 112 -4.27 11.95 5.97
CA ILE A 112 -4.51 12.60 4.68
C ILE A 112 -3.46 12.20 3.63
N ASN A 113 -3.77 12.37 2.34
CA ASN A 113 -2.87 11.98 1.24
C ASN A 113 -1.52 12.68 1.26
N ARG A 114 -1.42 13.88 1.82
CA ARG A 114 -0.12 14.54 2.02
C ARG A 114 0.79 13.70 2.92
N THR A 115 0.25 13.18 4.02
CA THR A 115 1.01 12.35 4.96
C THR A 115 1.33 10.98 4.36
N TRP A 116 0.37 10.36 3.66
CA TRP A 116 0.62 9.11 2.94
C TRP A 116 1.70 9.26 1.86
N ALA A 117 1.66 10.33 1.07
CA ALA A 117 2.68 10.63 0.07
C ALA A 117 4.08 10.70 0.70
N ASN A 118 4.20 11.33 1.88
CA ASN A 118 5.47 11.39 2.62
C ASN A 118 5.92 10.03 3.17
N ILE A 119 4.99 9.20 3.64
CA ILE A 119 5.29 7.85 4.15
C ILE A 119 5.76 6.94 3.01
N LEU A 120 5.06 6.98 1.88
CA LEU A 120 5.30 6.17 0.69
C LEU A 120 6.45 6.71 -0.18
N MET A 121 6.91 7.94 0.09
CA MET A 121 7.90 8.66 -0.71
C MET A 121 7.51 8.79 -2.20
N ILE A 122 6.24 9.06 -2.45
CA ILE A 122 5.70 9.29 -3.79
C ILE A 122 5.13 10.70 -3.89
N ASN A 123 5.10 11.25 -5.11
CA ASN A 123 4.45 12.53 -5.35
C ASN A 123 2.95 12.45 -4.97
N ARG A 124 2.46 13.47 -4.25
CA ARG A 124 1.06 13.53 -3.78
C ARG A 124 0.03 13.49 -4.91
N GLN A 125 0.27 14.18 -6.03
CA GLN A 125 -0.61 14.18 -7.19
C GLN A 125 -0.66 12.79 -7.83
N MET A 126 0.47 12.09 -7.88
CA MET A 126 0.52 10.70 -8.34
C MET A 126 -0.25 9.77 -7.40
N LEU A 127 -0.06 9.88 -6.08
CA LEU A 127 -0.83 9.12 -5.10
C LEU A 127 -2.34 9.34 -5.27
N ASN A 128 -2.78 10.60 -5.34
CA ASN A 128 -4.18 10.93 -5.56
C ASN A 128 -4.71 10.31 -6.86
N SER A 129 -3.91 10.34 -7.92
CA SER A 129 -4.28 9.78 -9.21
C SER A 129 -4.39 8.26 -9.20
N TYR A 130 -3.47 7.58 -8.51
CA TYR A 130 -3.51 6.13 -8.36
C TYR A 130 -4.65 5.68 -7.46
N GLU A 131 -4.89 6.39 -6.36
CA GLU A 131 -6.02 6.13 -5.47
C GLU A 131 -7.33 6.26 -6.23
N MET A 132 -7.54 7.36 -6.96
CA MET A 132 -8.77 7.56 -7.73
C MET A 132 -8.92 6.49 -8.82
N CYS A 133 -7.86 6.22 -9.58
CA CYS A 133 -7.89 5.19 -10.64
C CYS A 133 -8.25 3.80 -10.09
N LEU A 134 -7.74 3.45 -8.90
CA LEU A 134 -8.07 2.18 -8.27
C LEU A 134 -9.51 2.15 -7.77
N LEU A 135 -10.00 3.24 -7.18
CA LEU A 135 -11.40 3.34 -6.74
C LEU A 135 -12.38 3.22 -7.91
N GLU A 136 -12.10 3.89 -9.03
CA GLU A 136 -12.88 3.77 -10.27
C GLU A 136 -12.88 2.33 -10.81
N ALA A 137 -11.71 1.68 -10.83
CA ALA A 137 -11.60 0.28 -11.25
C ALA A 137 -12.42 -0.67 -10.37
N LEU A 138 -12.54 -0.36 -9.09
CA LEU A 138 -13.31 -1.11 -8.11
C LEU A 138 -14.80 -0.73 -8.08
N ASP A 139 -15.24 0.24 -8.90
CA ASP A 139 -16.58 0.82 -8.83
C ASP A 139 -16.93 1.29 -7.40
N TYR A 140 -15.92 1.83 -6.70
CA TYR A 140 -15.97 2.25 -5.30
C TYR A 140 -16.38 1.15 -4.30
N GLN A 141 -16.42 -0.12 -4.72
CA GLN A 141 -16.75 -1.26 -3.86
C GLN A 141 -15.52 -1.72 -3.06
N VAL A 142 -15.20 -0.97 -2.02
CA VAL A 142 -14.10 -1.26 -1.07
C VAL A 142 -14.54 -2.03 0.18
N ILE A 143 -15.80 -2.48 0.21
CA ILE A 143 -16.40 -3.14 1.37
C ILE A 143 -15.68 -4.45 1.69
N LEU A 144 -15.18 -4.52 2.92
CA LEU A 144 -14.58 -5.72 3.49
C LEU A 144 -15.59 -6.40 4.41
N THR A 145 -16.09 -7.55 4.00
CA THR A 145 -16.94 -8.37 4.87
C THR A 145 -16.07 -9.21 5.79
N LYS A 146 -16.54 -9.41 7.03
CA LYS A 146 -15.89 -10.29 8.01
C LYS A 146 -15.62 -11.69 7.43
N VAL A 147 -16.55 -12.20 6.63
CA VAL A 147 -16.43 -13.50 5.93
C VAL A 147 -15.20 -13.56 5.01
N LYS A 148 -14.96 -12.50 4.22
CA LYS A 148 -13.76 -12.43 3.35
C LYS A 148 -12.48 -12.41 4.18
N LEU A 149 -12.47 -11.63 5.25
CA LEU A 149 -11.31 -11.52 6.16
C LEU A 149 -10.99 -12.85 6.86
N ASP A 150 -12.00 -13.52 7.41
CA ASP A 150 -11.86 -14.81 8.08
C ASP A 150 -11.35 -15.89 7.12
N SER A 151 -11.80 -15.86 5.86
CA SER A 151 -11.31 -16.80 4.83
C SER A 151 -9.82 -16.62 4.51
N LEU A 152 -9.34 -15.37 4.50
CA LEU A 152 -7.93 -15.05 4.25
C LEU A 152 -7.06 -15.41 5.44
N LEU A 153 -7.54 -15.17 6.65
CA LEU A 153 -6.87 -15.58 7.89
C LEU A 153 -6.69 -17.09 7.92
N LYS A 154 -7.73 -17.87 7.61
CA LYS A 154 -7.63 -19.34 7.54
C LYS A 154 -6.59 -19.81 6.53
N LYS A 155 -6.54 -19.20 5.33
CA LYS A 155 -5.52 -19.51 4.30
C LYS A 155 -4.09 -19.15 4.75
N ALA A 156 -3.94 -18.08 5.53
CA ALA A 156 -2.63 -17.66 6.07
C ALA A 156 -2.15 -18.51 7.25
N GLU A 157 -3.06 -19.26 7.89
CA GLU A 157 -2.79 -20.13 9.04
C GLU A 157 -2.44 -21.58 8.65
N GLU A 158 -2.38 -21.92 7.35
CA GLU A 158 -1.95 -23.26 6.91
C GLU A 158 -0.54 -23.61 7.41
N PRO A 159 -0.36 -24.79 8.04
CA PRO A 159 0.85 -25.12 8.80
C PRO A 159 1.99 -25.57 7.89
N GLY A 160 2.63 -24.62 7.20
CA GLY A 160 3.87 -24.83 6.47
C GLY A 160 4.94 -23.84 6.92
N LEU A 161 6.05 -24.33 7.47
CA LEU A 161 7.29 -23.58 7.76
C LEU A 161 7.26 -22.66 9.01
N ALA A 162 6.88 -23.20 10.16
CA ALA A 162 7.18 -22.60 11.46
C ALA A 162 8.42 -23.24 12.08
N LYS A 163 9.63 -23.02 11.53
CA LYS A 163 10.87 -23.30 12.26
C LYS A 163 11.89 -22.17 12.08
N LYS A 164 12.36 -21.70 13.25
CA LYS A 164 13.39 -20.69 13.54
C LYS A 164 13.01 -19.22 13.28
N GLU A 165 12.53 -18.56 14.33
CA GLU A 165 12.95 -17.20 14.71
C GLU A 165 12.31 -16.83 16.06
N LYS A 166 13.13 -16.81 17.12
CA LYS A 166 12.72 -16.40 18.48
C LYS A 166 12.52 -14.87 18.48
N ARG A 167 11.44 -14.41 19.14
CA ARG A 167 11.05 -13.01 19.44
C ARG A 167 10.31 -12.17 18.38
N GLU A 168 9.87 -12.71 17.25
CA GLU A 168 9.02 -11.95 16.34
C GLU A 168 7.52 -12.13 16.65
N ASN A 169 6.77 -11.02 16.76
CA ASN A 169 5.31 -11.04 16.94
C ASN A 169 4.67 -11.88 15.81
N ARG A 170 3.76 -12.80 16.17
CA ARG A 170 3.02 -13.66 15.23
C ARG A 170 2.43 -12.85 14.06
N PHE A 171 1.94 -11.64 14.34
CA PHE A 171 1.45 -10.72 13.31
C PHE A 171 2.54 -10.36 12.29
N VAL A 172 3.70 -9.90 12.75
CA VAL A 172 4.81 -9.50 11.88
C VAL A 172 5.30 -10.68 11.06
N ARG A 173 5.32 -11.89 11.64
CA ARG A 173 5.65 -13.12 10.92
C ARG A 173 4.64 -13.44 9.82
N ASN A 174 3.34 -13.33 10.11
CA ASN A 174 2.28 -13.60 9.12
C ASN A 174 2.27 -12.56 8.01
N VAL A 175 2.46 -11.28 8.35
CA VAL A 175 2.61 -10.20 7.36
C VAL A 175 3.85 -10.41 6.50
N LYS A 176 5.00 -10.73 7.10
CA LYS A 176 6.22 -11.09 6.38
C LYS A 176 5.97 -12.25 5.41
N ARG A 177 5.26 -13.31 5.84
CA ARG A 177 4.91 -14.44 4.97
C ARG A 177 4.02 -13.99 3.81
N ILE A 178 2.94 -13.27 4.09
CA ILE A 178 2.01 -12.76 3.07
C ILE A 178 2.77 -11.89 2.06
N ILE A 179 3.54 -10.90 2.54
CA ILE A 179 4.39 -10.05 1.71
C ILE A 179 5.37 -10.91 0.89
N THR A 180 6.09 -11.83 1.53
CA THR A 180 7.03 -12.72 0.84
C THR A 180 6.34 -13.51 -0.28
N CYS A 181 5.13 -14.03 -0.07
CA CYS A 181 4.34 -14.71 -1.10
C CYS A 181 3.88 -13.75 -2.22
N LEU A 182 3.41 -12.55 -1.87
CA LEU A 182 2.92 -11.56 -2.84
C LEU A 182 4.01 -11.08 -3.81
N PHE A 183 5.27 -11.05 -3.36
CA PHE A 183 6.40 -10.51 -4.11
C PHE A 183 7.42 -11.56 -4.56
N LYS A 184 7.31 -12.84 -4.16
CA LYS A 184 8.15 -13.94 -4.69
C LYS A 184 7.74 -14.42 -6.08
N ASN A 185 6.51 -14.16 -6.51
CA ASN A 185 5.97 -14.63 -7.79
C ASN A 185 6.03 -13.58 -8.91
N VAL A 186 7.01 -12.66 -8.86
CA VAL A 186 7.26 -11.65 -9.92
C VAL A 186 8.69 -11.78 -10.44
N GLY A 187 9.12 -13.02 -10.68
CA GLY A 187 10.37 -13.37 -11.35
C GLY A 187 10.06 -14.25 -12.54
#